data_AF-A0A524KS20-F1
#
_entry.id   AF-A0A524KS20-F1
#
_cell.length_a   1.000
_cell.length_b   1.000
_cell.length_c   1.000
_cell.angle_alpha   90.00
_cell.angle_beta   90.00
_cell.angle_gamma   90.00
#
_symmetry.space_group_name_H-M   'P 1'
#
loop_
_entity.id
_entity.type
_entity.pdbx_description
1 polymer ?
#
loop_
_entity_poly.entity_id
_entity_poly.type
_entity_poly.pdbx_seq_one_letter_code
_entity_poly.pdbx_strand_id
1 'polypeptide(L)' 'MSLVALALLLLAAAGCGTERSSVPSRAAGELPDQEVSDFTLTETDQGAPQWKLYARYAATYN' A
#
# COMPACT_ATOMS: atom_id res chain seq x y z
N MET A 1 -26.48 -8.82 29.82
CA MET A 1 -26.51 -7.88 28.67
C MET A 1 -25.31 -6.93 28.58
N SER A 2 -24.44 -6.80 29.59
CA SER A 2 -23.32 -5.83 29.54
C SER A 2 -22.05 -6.36 28.82
N LEU A 3 -21.76 -7.67 28.90
CA LEU A 3 -20.55 -8.25 28.31
C LEU A 3 -20.51 -8.23 26.77
N VAL A 4 -21.67 -8.42 26.13
CA VAL A 4 -21.77 -8.48 24.66
C VAL A 4 -21.51 -7.10 24.04
N ALA A 5 -22.03 -6.05 24.67
CA ALA A 5 -21.80 -4.67 24.22
C ALA A 5 -20.32 -4.29 24.35
N LEU A 6 -19.66 -4.70 25.43
CA LEU A 6 -18.22 -4.44 25.64
C LEU A 6 -17.35 -5.19 24.61
N ALA A 7 -17.70 -6.44 24.30
CA ALA A 7 -17.01 -7.22 23.28
C ALA A 7 -17.11 -6.58 21.88
N LEU A 8 -18.30 -6.11 21.50
CA LEU A 8 -18.53 -5.41 20.23
C LEU A 8 -17.76 -4.09 20.14
N LEU A 9 -17.65 -3.34 21.24
CA LEU A 9 -16.88 -2.09 21.27
C LEU A 9 -15.37 -2.33 21.06
N LEU A 10 -14.83 -3.40 21.65
CA LEU A 10 -13.42 -3.76 21.51
C LEU A 10 -13.09 -4.23 20.09
N LEU A 11 -14.00 -5.00 19.46
CA LEU A 11 -13.89 -5.40 18.05
C LEU A 11 -13.91 -4.19 17.11
N ALA A 12 -14.74 -3.19 17.40
CA ALA A 12 -14.79 -1.95 16.63
C ALA A 12 -13.52 -1.10 16.79
N ALA A 13 -12.92 -1.07 17.98
CA ALA A 13 -11.68 -0.34 18.24
C ALA A 13 -10.45 -1.01 17.59
N ALA A 14 -10.41 -2.35 17.53
CA ALA A 14 -9.30 -3.09 16.93
C ALA A 14 -9.19 -2.91 15.40
N GLY A 15 -10.30 -2.57 14.72
CA GLY A 15 -10.33 -2.31 13.28
C GLY A 15 -9.86 -0.90 12.87
N CYS A 16 -9.61 0.00 13.83
CA CYS A 16 -9.26 1.40 13.55
C CYS A 16 -7.75 1.69 13.64
N GLY A 17 -6.91 0.65 13.53
CA GLY A 17 -5.47 0.78 13.40
C GLY A 17 -5.07 1.07 11.95
N THR A 18 -4.92 2.34 11.60
CA THR A 18 -4.31 2.72 10.31
C THR A 18 -2.80 2.45 10.37
N GLU A 19 -2.39 1.23 10.02
CA GLU A 19 -0.99 0.93 9.78
C GLU A 19 -0.66 1.29 8.32
N ARG A 20 -0.32 2.57 8.09
CA ARG A 20 0.27 3.01 6.81
C ARG A 20 1.79 2.83 6.86
N SER A 21 2.24 1.58 6.93
CA SER A 21 3.63 1.26 6.60
C SER A 21 3.65 0.56 5.24
N SER A 22 3.45 1.33 4.18
CA SER A 22 3.58 0.86 2.80
C SER A 22 4.94 1.25 2.21
N VAL A 23 6.00 1.22 3.03
CA VAL A 23 7.36 1.24 2.50
C VAL A 23 7.70 -0.22 2.21
N PRO A 24 7.91 -0.61 0.94
CA PRO A 24 8.34 -1.97 0.63
C PRO A 24 9.57 -2.28 1.46
N SER A 25 9.57 -3.41 2.18
CA SER A 25 10.78 -3.85 2.87
C SER A 25 11.86 -4.00 1.80
N ARG A 26 12.94 -3.22 1.95
CA ARG A 26 14.11 -3.30 1.09
C ARG A 26 14.52 -4.77 1.07
N ALA A 27 14.37 -5.46 -0.07
CA ALA A 27 14.82 -6.84 -0.21
C ALA A 27 16.31 -6.84 0.18
N ALA A 28 16.64 -7.47 1.29
CA ALA A 28 17.94 -7.32 1.92
C ALA A 28 19.02 -7.98 1.06
N GLY A 29 19.68 -7.21 0.20
CA GLY A 29 20.90 -7.62 -0.49
C GLY A 29 20.96 -7.31 -1.99
N GLU A 30 19.82 -7.07 -2.66
CA GLU A 30 19.81 -6.74 -4.08
C GLU A 30 19.68 -5.22 -4.27
N LEU A 31 20.55 -4.64 -5.08
CA LEU A 31 20.44 -3.23 -5.48
C LEU A 31 19.49 -3.15 -6.67
N PRO A 32 18.50 -2.25 -6.66
CA PRO A 32 17.61 -2.06 -7.79
C PRO A 32 18.37 -1.52 -9.01
N ASP A 33 17.93 -1.88 -10.21
CA ASP A 33 18.47 -1.32 -11.46
C ASP A 33 18.09 0.16 -11.62
N GLN A 34 16.91 0.52 -11.11
CA GLN A 34 16.35 1.86 -11.24
C GLN A 34 15.63 2.28 -9.96
N GLU A 35 15.89 3.50 -9.54
CA GLU A 35 15.22 4.19 -8.44
C GLU A 35 14.62 5.51 -8.93
N VAL A 36 13.32 5.72 -8.69
CA VAL A 36 12.59 6.91 -9.15
C VAL A 36 11.76 7.50 -8.01
N SER A 37 11.87 8.81 -7.82
CA SER A 37 11.00 9.60 -6.93
C SER A 37 9.78 10.13 -7.68
N ASP A 38 8.65 10.25 -6.99
CA ASP A 38 7.38 10.77 -7.55
C ASP A 38 6.91 10.01 -8.81
N PHE A 39 6.97 8.68 -8.73
CA PHE A 39 6.58 7.77 -9.78
C PHE A 39 5.08 7.82 -10.08
N THR A 40 4.76 7.85 -11.38
CA THR A 40 3.39 7.76 -11.89
C THR A 40 3.35 6.78 -13.06
N LEU A 41 2.45 5.80 -13.00
CA LEU A 41 2.19 4.85 -14.07
C LEU A 41 0.70 4.86 -14.42
N THR A 42 0.37 4.86 -15.70
CA THR A 42 -1.02 4.73 -16.17
C THR A 42 -1.08 3.54 -17.10
N GLU A 43 -1.90 2.56 -16.76
CA GLU A 43 -2.20 1.44 -17.62
C GLU A 43 -3.35 1.79 -18.54
N THR A 44 -3.20 1.47 -19.83
CA THR A 44 -4.23 1.72 -20.84
C THR A 44 -4.47 0.45 -21.64
N ASP A 45 -5.74 0.12 -21.88
CA ASP A 45 -6.13 -0.93 -22.80
C ASP A 45 -6.89 -0.30 -23.98
N GLN A 46 -6.42 -0.56 -25.20
CA GLN A 46 -6.96 0.03 -26.43
C GLN A 46 -7.13 1.56 -26.39
N GLY A 47 -6.21 2.26 -25.71
CA GLY A 47 -6.26 3.72 -25.54
C GLY A 47 -7.20 4.22 -24.44
N ALA A 48 -7.92 3.33 -23.75
CA ALA A 48 -8.74 3.66 -22.59
C ALA A 48 -7.95 3.40 -21.28
N PRO A 49 -7.86 4.39 -20.36
CA PRO A 49 -7.16 4.20 -19.10
C PRO A 49 -7.89 3.17 -18.23
N GLN A 50 -7.16 2.15 -17.79
CA GLN A 50 -7.66 1.12 -16.88
C GLN A 50 -7.42 1.53 -15.43
N TRP A 51 -6.20 1.95 -15.12
CA TRP A 51 -5.83 2.40 -13.78
C TRP A 51 -4.61 3.32 -13.80
N LYS A 52 -4.43 4.06 -12.71
CA LYS A 52 -3.28 4.95 -12.50
C LYS A 52 -2.67 4.72 -11.13
N LEU A 53 -1.38 4.41 -11.11
CA LEU A 53 -0.59 4.21 -9.90
C LEU A 53 0.26 5.45 -9.65
N TYR A 54 0.26 5.88 -8.39
CA TYR A 54 1.10 6.96 -7.89
C TYR A 54 1.90 6.44 -6.70
N ALA A 55 3.21 6.68 -6.71
CA ALA A 55 4.09 6.33 -5.60
C ALA A 55 5.12 7.43 -5.38
N ARG A 56 5.45 7.72 -4.12
CA ARG A 56 6.51 8.68 -3.78
C ARG A 56 7.91 8.14 -4.14
N TYR A 57 8.05 6.83 -4.16
CA TYR A 57 9.29 6.12 -4.47
C TYR A 57 8.95 4.81 -5.17
N ALA A 58 9.68 4.48 -6.23
CA ALA A 58 9.62 3.21 -6.93
C ALA A 58 11.05 2.69 -7.16
N ALA A 59 11.23 1.39 -6.93
CA ALA A 59 12.46 0.67 -7.20
C ALA A 59 12.13 -0.51 -8.13
N THR A 60 12.86 -0.63 -9.24
CA THR A 60 12.68 -1.70 -10.24
C THR A 60 13.87 -2.64 -10.21
N TYR A 61 13.59 -3.93 -10.25
CA TYR A 61 14.56 -5.03 -10.29
C TYR A 61 14.22 -5.89 -11.52
N ASN A 62 15.19 -6.24 -12.38
CA ASN A 62 15.00 -7.03 -13.60
C ASN A 62 15.87 -8.29 -13.64
#